data_AF-A0A920YMP5-F1
#
_entry.id   AF-A0A920YMP5-F1
#
_cell.length_a   1.000
_cell.length_b   1.000
_cell.length_c   1.000
_cell.angle_alpha   90.00
_cell.angle_beta   90.00
_cell.angle_gamma   90.00
#
_symmetry.space_group_name_H-M   'P 1'
#
loop_
_entity.id
_entity.type
_entity.pdbx_description
1 polymer ?
#
loop_
_entity_poly.entity_id
_entity_poly.type
_entity_poly.pdbx_seq_one_letter_code
_entity_poly.pdbx_strand_id
1 'polypeptide(L)'
;MTERYVNLDLPERTVEDPEKVAGLVRRAQAGDRAAREKLIQDNLRLVVGIARRFCGRGYEFEDLFQVGTIGLMKAVDKFDLGYGVQFSTYAVPMIVGEIRRFLRDDNPVRVSRSLKETALRARRAAGAL
;
A
#
# COMPACT_ATOMS: atom_id res chain seq x y z
N MET A 1 18.79 -9.83 5.09
CA MET A 1 17.80 -9.65 3.99
C MET A 1 17.05 -8.32 4.07
N THR A 2 16.72 -7.79 5.26
CA THR A 2 16.03 -6.49 5.43
C THR A 2 16.84 -5.27 4.92
N GLU A 3 18.17 -5.31 5.02
CA GLU A 3 19.07 -4.20 4.61
C GLU A 3 18.99 -3.86 3.12
N ARG A 4 18.65 -4.82 2.26
CA ARG A 4 18.55 -4.61 0.80
C ARG A 4 17.37 -3.70 0.40
N TYR A 5 16.35 -3.57 1.28
CA TYR A 5 15.14 -2.76 1.07
C TYR A 5 15.12 -1.47 1.87
N VAL A 6 15.98 -1.35 2.90
CA VAL A 6 16.24 -0.07 3.58
C VAL A 6 17.03 0.85 2.65
N ASN A 7 17.91 0.28 1.81
CA ASN A 7 18.68 0.95 0.75
C ASN A 7 18.12 0.70 -0.65
N LEU A 8 16.80 0.55 -0.77
CA LEU A 8 16.17 0.73 -2.07
C LEU A 8 16.49 2.19 -2.46
N ASP A 9 17.30 2.40 -3.51
CA ASP A 9 17.59 3.71 -4.12
C ASP A 9 16.32 4.31 -4.73
N LEU A 10 15.29 4.45 -3.89
CA LEU A 10 14.05 5.09 -4.20
C LEU A 10 14.25 6.58 -4.04
N PRO A 11 13.77 7.38 -5.00
CA PRO A 11 13.92 8.82 -4.97
C PRO A 11 13.39 9.38 -3.65
N GLU A 12 13.97 10.47 -3.16
CA GLU A 12 13.49 11.06 -1.93
C GLU A 12 11.99 11.35 -1.99
N ARG A 13 11.25 11.02 -0.91
CA ARG A 13 9.83 11.41 -0.87
C ARG A 13 9.81 12.91 -0.70
N THR A 14 9.69 13.61 -1.82
CA THR A 14 9.42 15.03 -1.84
C THR A 14 7.97 15.27 -1.44
N VAL A 15 7.69 16.47 -0.93
CA VAL A 15 6.32 16.93 -0.70
C VAL A 15 5.55 16.77 -2.02
N GLU A 16 4.36 16.16 -1.97
CA GLU A 16 3.50 16.04 -3.15
C GLU A 16 3.19 17.43 -3.69
N ASP A 17 3.76 17.77 -4.85
CA ASP A 17 3.36 18.93 -5.65
C ASP A 17 2.03 18.59 -6.34
N PRO A 18 0.90 19.21 -5.93
CA PRO A 18 -0.42 18.88 -6.45
C PRO A 18 -0.54 19.14 -7.95
N GLU A 19 0.14 20.16 -8.49
CA GLU A 19 0.07 20.50 -9.91
C GLU A 19 0.78 19.45 -10.75
N LYS A 20 1.98 19.03 -10.32
CA LYS A 20 2.74 17.95 -10.96
C LYS A 20 1.98 16.64 -10.94
N VAL A 21 1.41 16.27 -9.78
CA VAL A 21 0.59 15.06 -9.64
C VAL A 21 -0.62 15.12 -10.55
N ALA A 22 -1.34 16.23 -10.58
CA ALA A 22 -2.50 16.40 -11.46
C ALA A 22 -2.12 16.28 -12.94
N GLY A 23 -0.98 16.84 -13.35
CA GLY A 23 -0.44 16.69 -14.70
C GLY A 23 -0.14 15.24 -15.07
N LEU A 24 0.51 14.49 -14.18
CA LEU A 24 0.80 13.07 -14.38
C LEU A 24 -0.48 12.23 -14.44
N VAL A 25 -1.46 12.50 -13.59
CA VAL A 25 -2.75 11.78 -13.56
C VAL A 25 -3.51 11.99 -14.88
N ARG A 26 -3.63 13.23 -15.36
CA ARG A 26 -4.31 13.51 -16.65
C ARG A 26 -3.67 12.76 -17.80
N ARG A 27 -2.34 12.78 -17.88
CA ARG A 27 -1.58 12.07 -18.92
C ARG A 27 -1.75 10.56 -18.81
N ALA A 28 -1.64 10.01 -17.60
CA ALA A 28 -1.81 8.58 -17.35
C ALA A 28 -3.22 8.11 -17.77
N GLN A 29 -4.26 8.89 -17.47
CA GLN A 29 -5.65 8.62 -17.87
C GLN A 29 -5.86 8.76 -19.39
N ALA A 30 -5.08 9.60 -20.06
CA ALA A 30 -5.05 9.70 -21.53
C ALA A 30 -4.27 8.54 -22.20
N GLY A 31 -3.78 7.57 -21.43
CA GLY A 31 -3.05 6.40 -21.95
C GLY A 31 -1.53 6.54 -21.96
N ASP A 32 -0.98 7.63 -21.42
CA ASP A 32 0.47 7.82 -21.31
C ASP A 32 1.07 6.87 -20.26
N ARG A 33 1.66 5.78 -20.75
CA ARG A 33 2.32 4.78 -19.91
C ARG A 33 3.50 5.34 -19.12
N ALA A 34 4.27 6.27 -19.69
CA ALA A 34 5.41 6.86 -19.01
C ALA A 34 4.95 7.76 -17.86
N ALA A 35 3.86 8.52 -18.03
CA ALA A 35 3.27 9.30 -16.94
C ALA A 35 2.74 8.39 -15.82
N ARG A 36 2.10 7.27 -16.17
CA ARG A 36 1.64 6.27 -15.23
C ARG A 36 2.78 5.66 -14.44
N GLU A 37 3.82 5.19 -15.12
CA GLU A 37 5.01 4.62 -14.48
C GLU A 37 5.71 5.62 -13.57
N LYS A 38 5.84 6.89 -14.02
CA LYS A 38 6.42 7.94 -13.22
C LYS A 38 5.63 8.19 -11.93
N LEU A 39 4.30 8.23 -12.03
CA LEU A 39 3.43 8.43 -10.86
C LEU A 39 3.55 7.26 -9.87
N ILE A 40 3.68 6.02 -10.35
CA ILE A 40 3.94 4.85 -9.51
C ILE A 40 5.31 4.97 -8.83
N GLN A 41 6.37 5.23 -9.60
CA GLN A 41 7.75 5.33 -9.11
C GLN A 41 7.89 6.40 -8.02
N ASP A 42 7.31 7.58 -8.23
CA ASP A 42 7.35 8.70 -7.29
C ASP A 42 6.66 8.38 -5.96
N ASN A 43 5.78 7.37 -5.94
CA ASN A 43 5.01 6.97 -4.77
C ASN A 43 5.45 5.62 -4.16
N LEU A 44 6.49 4.96 -4.65
CA LEU A 44 6.96 3.68 -4.08
C LEU A 44 7.40 3.82 -2.61
N ARG A 45 7.99 4.94 -2.20
CA ARG A 45 8.36 5.19 -0.78
C ARG A 45 7.14 5.24 0.14
N LEU A 46 5.97 5.65 -0.35
CA LEU A 46 4.72 5.58 0.40
C LEU A 46 4.38 4.12 0.74
N VAL A 47 4.52 3.22 -0.25
CA VAL A 47 4.27 1.78 -0.07
C VAL A 47 5.24 1.18 0.94
N VAL A 48 6.54 1.50 0.86
CA VAL A 48 7.54 1.05 1.84
C VAL A 48 7.15 1.45 3.27
N GLY A 49 6.78 2.72 3.47
CA GLY A 49 6.37 3.23 4.79
C GLY A 49 5.11 2.53 5.34
N ILE A 50 4.18 2.16 4.47
CA ILE A 50 2.96 1.41 4.86
C ILE A 50 3.29 -0.06 5.14
N ALA A 51 3.98 -0.75 4.22
CA ALA A 51 4.30 -2.18 4.33
C ALA A 51 5.11 -2.51 5.59
N ARG A 52 6.02 -1.62 6.02
CA ARG A 52 6.75 -1.75 7.29
C ARG A 52 5.84 -1.93 8.51
N ARG A 53 4.65 -1.33 8.51
CA ARG A 53 3.67 -1.45 9.61
C ARG A 53 3.00 -2.83 9.69
N PHE A 54 3.14 -3.65 8.64
CA PHE A 54 2.55 -4.98 8.54
C PHE A 54 3.59 -6.11 8.70
N CYS A 55 4.88 -5.77 8.82
CA CYS A 55 5.95 -6.73 9.10
C CYS A 55 5.77 -7.44 10.45
N GLY A 56 6.46 -8.58 10.63
CA GLY A 56 6.41 -9.36 11.86
C GLY A 56 5.10 -10.14 12.07
N ARG A 57 4.35 -10.38 10.99
CA ARG A 57 3.05 -11.10 11.01
C ARG A 57 3.08 -12.43 10.25
N GLY A 58 4.27 -13.01 10.07
CA GLY A 58 4.47 -14.27 9.36
C GLY A 58 4.58 -14.16 7.83
N TYR A 59 4.82 -12.94 7.32
CA TYR A 59 5.04 -12.67 5.89
C TYR A 59 6.32 -11.85 5.70
N GLU A 60 7.00 -12.09 4.60
CA GLU A 60 8.19 -11.33 4.23
C GLU A 60 7.83 -9.91 3.79
N PHE A 61 8.77 -8.98 3.98
CA PHE A 61 8.57 -7.60 3.56
C PHE A 61 8.32 -7.48 2.05
N GLU A 62 8.96 -8.33 1.24
CA GLU A 62 8.85 -8.35 -0.21
C GLU A 62 7.41 -8.61 -0.67
N ASP A 63 6.75 -9.60 -0.08
CA ASP A 63 5.36 -9.95 -0.37
C ASP A 63 4.44 -8.76 -0.03
N LEU A 64 4.62 -8.18 1.16
CA LEU A 64 3.84 -7.01 1.60
C LEU A 64 4.06 -5.80 0.70
N PHE A 65 5.28 -5.57 0.24
CA PHE A 65 5.64 -4.49 -0.66
C PHE A 65 5.04 -4.70 -2.05
N GLN A 66 5.11 -5.91 -2.59
CA GLN A 66 4.54 -6.24 -3.90
C GLN A 66 3.01 -6.07 -3.89
N VAL A 67 2.34 -6.64 -2.88
CA VAL A 67 0.90 -6.49 -2.68
C VAL A 67 0.52 -5.02 -2.48
N GLY A 68 1.29 -4.28 -1.67
CA GLY A 68 1.08 -2.84 -1.49
C GLY A 68 1.23 -2.06 -2.80
N THR A 69 2.18 -2.45 -3.66
CA THR A 69 2.41 -1.85 -4.97
C THR A 69 1.23 -2.10 -5.92
N ILE A 70 0.60 -3.27 -5.86
CA ILE A 70 -0.66 -3.54 -6.58
C ILE A 70 -1.76 -2.58 -6.11
N GLY A 71 -1.85 -2.32 -4.81
CA GLY A 71 -2.78 -1.33 -4.26
C GLY A 71 -2.51 0.10 -4.78
N LEU A 72 -1.23 0.49 -4.88
CA LEU A 72 -0.83 1.77 -5.46
C LEU A 72 -1.18 1.88 -6.94
N MET A 73 -0.93 0.83 -7.74
CA MET A 73 -1.28 0.80 -9.17
C MET A 73 -2.78 1.02 -9.37
N LYS A 74 -3.61 0.34 -8.57
CA LYS A 74 -5.08 0.54 -8.60
C LYS A 74 -5.48 1.96 -8.19
N ALA A 75 -4.75 2.58 -7.27
CA ALA A 75 -4.98 3.96 -6.88
C ALA A 75 -4.65 4.91 -8.03
N VAL A 76 -3.51 4.72 -8.72
CA VAL A 76 -3.14 5.48 -9.92
C VAL A 76 -4.21 5.36 -11.01
N ASP A 77 -4.69 4.15 -11.26
CA ASP A 77 -5.64 3.88 -12.35
C ASP A 77 -7.05 4.49 -12.09
N LYS A 78 -7.40 4.76 -10.83
CA LYS A 78 -8.77 5.15 -10.42
C LYS A 78 -8.86 6.49 -9.69
N PHE A 79 -7.75 7.18 -9.51
CA PHE A 79 -7.76 8.46 -8.81
C PHE A 79 -8.45 9.52 -9.67
N ASP A 80 -9.40 10.24 -9.08
CA ASP A 80 -10.12 11.32 -9.73
C ASP A 80 -9.62 12.66 -9.19
N LEU A 81 -9.29 13.58 -10.09
CA LEU A 81 -8.89 14.95 -9.75
C LEU A 81 -10.05 15.76 -9.15
N GLY A 82 -11.30 15.34 -9.38
CA GLY A 82 -12.50 15.91 -8.80
C GLY A 82 -12.66 15.65 -7.29
N TYR A 83 -11.87 14.75 -6.69
CA TYR A 83 -11.96 14.49 -5.24
C TYR A 83 -11.50 15.66 -4.37
N GLY A 84 -10.72 16.60 -4.90
CA GLY A 84 -10.23 17.76 -4.13
C GLY A 84 -9.28 17.42 -2.97
N VAL A 85 -8.67 16.22 -3.01
CA VAL A 85 -7.70 15.75 -2.00
C VAL A 85 -6.37 15.39 -2.66
N GLN A 86 -5.31 15.34 -1.87
CA GLN A 86 -4.01 14.85 -2.35
C GLN A 86 -4.09 13.37 -2.75
N PHE A 87 -3.32 12.98 -3.76
CA PHE A 87 -3.29 11.60 -4.25
C PHE A 87 -2.97 10.59 -3.13
N SER A 88 -1.99 10.90 -2.28
CA SER A 88 -1.66 10.06 -1.12
C SER A 88 -2.83 9.80 -0.18
N THR A 89 -3.77 10.74 -0.03
CA THR A 89 -4.98 10.57 0.79
C THR A 89 -5.87 9.46 0.24
N TYR A 90 -5.98 9.34 -1.08
CA TYR A 90 -6.70 8.26 -1.76
C TYR A 90 -5.90 6.95 -1.83
N ALA A 91 -4.58 7.04 -2.04
CA ALA A 91 -3.73 5.88 -2.22
C ALA A 91 -3.50 5.08 -0.93
N VAL A 92 -3.35 5.74 0.23
CA VAL A 92 -3.12 5.07 1.51
C VAL A 92 -4.18 4.01 1.85
N PRO A 93 -5.49 4.29 1.84
CA PRO A 93 -6.50 3.28 2.16
C PRO A 93 -6.54 2.14 1.13
N MET A 94 -6.23 2.41 -0.14
CA MET A 94 -6.13 1.39 -1.20
C MET A 94 -4.97 0.43 -0.94
N ILE A 95 -3.78 0.95 -0.64
CA ILE A 95 -2.59 0.16 -0.32
C ILE A 95 -2.83 -0.69 0.95
N VAL A 96 -3.35 -0.07 2.00
CA VAL A 96 -3.68 -0.77 3.26
C VAL A 96 -4.73 -1.85 3.04
N GLY A 97 -5.75 -1.58 2.23
CA GLY A 97 -6.80 -2.54 1.89
C GLY A 97 -6.25 -3.77 1.18
N GLU A 98 -5.36 -3.57 0.20
CA GLU A 98 -4.75 -4.65 -0.56
C GLU A 98 -3.89 -5.56 0.34
N ILE A 99 -3.03 -4.97 1.18
CA ILE A 99 -2.21 -5.73 2.14
C ILE A 99 -3.09 -6.49 3.14
N ARG A 100 -4.13 -5.86 3.70
CA ARG A 100 -5.07 -6.54 4.62
C ARG A 100 -5.84 -7.67 3.97
N ARG A 101 -6.16 -7.56 2.68
CA ARG A 101 -6.82 -8.61 1.90
C ARG A 101 -5.89 -9.79 1.74
N PHE A 102 -4.66 -9.56 1.29
CA PHE A 102 -3.62 -10.59 1.18
C PHE A 102 -3.42 -11.36 2.50
N LEU A 103 -3.20 -10.65 3.61
CA LEU A 103 -3.02 -11.27 4.94
C LEU A 103 -4.23 -12.10 5.41
N ARG A 104 -5.43 -11.84 4.88
CA ARG A 104 -6.64 -12.59 5.23
C ARG A 104 -6.72 -13.89 4.44
N ASP A 105 -6.42 -13.79 3.16
CA ASP A 105 -6.65 -14.81 2.14
C ASP A 105 -5.51 -15.84 2.12
N ASP A 106 -4.27 -15.40 2.38
CA ASP A 106 -3.05 -16.23 2.30
C ASP A 106 -2.68 -16.94 3.61
N ASN A 107 -3.65 -17.16 4.52
CA ASN A 107 -3.38 -17.89 5.77
C ASN A 107 -3.27 -19.40 5.44
N PRO A 108 -2.10 -20.05 5.64
CA PRO A 108 -1.86 -21.43 5.20
C PRO A 108 -2.81 -22.45 5.83
N VAL A 109 -3.41 -22.11 6.98
CA VAL A 109 -4.58 -22.80 7.53
C VAL A 109 -5.82 -21.94 7.30
N ARG A 110 -6.72 -22.38 6.42
CA ARG A 110 -7.99 -21.71 6.15
C ARG A 110 -8.95 -21.89 7.32
N VAL A 111 -8.80 -21.08 8.36
CA VAL A 111 -9.70 -21.05 9.52
C VAL A 111 -10.90 -20.14 9.28
N SER A 112 -12.07 -20.52 9.80
CA SER A 112 -13.32 -19.78 9.63
C SER A 112 -13.24 -18.38 10.27
N ARG A 113 -14.03 -17.43 9.74
CA ARG A 113 -14.06 -16.05 10.23
C ARG A 113 -14.40 -15.96 11.73
N SER A 114 -15.33 -16.79 12.19
CA SER A 114 -15.73 -16.86 13.60
C SER A 114 -14.55 -17.23 14.52
N LEU A 115 -13.74 -18.22 14.12
CA LEU A 115 -12.54 -18.62 14.85
C LEU A 115 -11.49 -17.50 14.92
N LYS A 116 -11.29 -16.75 13.83
CA LYS A 116 -10.38 -15.58 13.83
C LYS A 116 -10.87 -14.48 14.77
N GLU A 117 -12.18 -14.20 14.78
CA GLU A 117 -12.77 -13.20 15.68
C GLU A 117 -12.66 -13.61 17.16
N THR A 118 -12.91 -14.88 17.47
CA THR A 118 -12.75 -15.42 18.84
C THR A 118 -11.28 -15.36 19.30
N ALA A 119 -10.33 -15.76 18.44
CA ALA A 119 -8.90 -15.67 18.75
C ALA A 119 -8.45 -14.21 18.97
N LEU A 120 -8.95 -13.26 18.17
CA LEU A 120 -8.67 -11.84 18.35
C LEU A 120 -9.24 -11.30 19.65
N ARG A 121 -10.47 -11.68 20.03
CA ARG A 121 -11.09 -11.33 21.32
C ARG A 121 -10.27 -11.88 22.48
N ALA A 122 -9.87 -13.16 22.41
CA ALA A 122 -9.02 -13.79 23.42
C ALA A 122 -7.67 -13.08 23.57
N ARG A 123 -6.99 -12.75 22.46
CA ARG A 123 -5.73 -11.99 22.47
C ARG A 123 -5.88 -10.59 23.06
N ARG A 124 -6.98 -9.90 22.79
CA ARG A 124 -7.26 -8.57 23.36
C ARG A 124 -7.51 -8.64 24.85
N ALA A 125 -8.24 -9.67 25.31
CA ALA A 125 -8.43 -9.92 26.73
C ALA A 125 -7.11 -10.30 27.44
N ALA A 126 -6.25 -11.07 26.75
CA ALA A 126 -4.94 -11.46 27.27
C ALA A 126 -3.90 -10.32 27.25
N GLY A 127 -4.03 -9.35 26.36
CA GLY A 127 -3.16 -8.17 26.24
C GLY A 127 -3.64 -6.94 27.01
N ALA A 128 -4.55 -7.10 27.98
CA ALA A 128 -5.00 -6.05 28.89
C ALA A 128 -4.24 -6.09 30.24
N LEU A 129 -2.93 -6.34 30.18
CA LEU A 129 -1.96 -6.24 31.28
C LEU A 129 -0.87 -5.24 30.89
#